data_AF-A0A7C9G5V5-F1
#
_entry.id   AF-A0A7C9G5V5-F1
#
_cell.length_a   1.000
_cell.length_b   1.000
_cell.length_c   1.000
_cell.angle_alpha   90.00
_cell.angle_beta   90.00
_cell.angle_gamma   90.00
#
_symmetry.space_group_name_H-M   'P 1'
#
loop_
_entity.id
_entity.type
_entity.pdbx_description
1 polymer ?
#
loop_
_entity_poly.entity_id
_entity_poly.type
_entity_poly.pdbx_seq_one_letter_code
_entity_poly.pdbx_strand_id
1 'polypeptide(L)'
;MSISWLNKSLSVLVICPLLFACLDQGGGDDPNTYSSCRITESKALLPWDSYEDENQCWNANGNGYEEYEDAVIWCERQVTEYRQEKYTILPSMTYGIYTTSCPAF
;
A
#
# COMPACT_ATOMS: atom_id res chain seq x y z
N MET A 1 -33.90 37.28 -32.31
CA MET A 1 -35.10 36.50 -31.93
C MET A 1 -34.58 35.25 -31.22
N SER A 2 -34.57 35.16 -29.89
CA SER A 2 -35.72 34.77 -29.02
C SER A 2 -36.40 33.50 -29.54
N ILE A 3 -36.59 32.40 -28.81
CA ILE A 3 -36.62 32.07 -27.37
C ILE A 3 -36.52 30.54 -27.26
N SER A 4 -36.07 30.08 -26.08
CA SER A 4 -36.34 28.86 -25.28
C SER A 4 -37.37 27.84 -25.82
N TRP A 5 -37.38 26.55 -25.47
CA TRP A 5 -37.81 25.97 -24.19
C TRP A 5 -37.29 24.52 -24.12
N LEU A 6 -36.53 24.12 -23.09
CA LEU A 6 -36.95 23.65 -21.75
C LEU A 6 -37.63 22.27 -21.74
N ASN A 7 -37.09 21.41 -20.86
CA ASN A 7 -37.69 20.28 -20.12
C ASN A 7 -36.98 18.93 -20.40
N LYS A 8 -36.61 18.09 -19.44
CA LYS A 8 -36.73 18.11 -17.97
C LYS A 8 -35.97 16.87 -17.44
N SER A 9 -35.66 16.91 -16.16
CA SER A 9 -35.28 15.82 -15.25
C SER A 9 -33.82 15.37 -15.21
N LEU A 10 -33.23 15.06 -14.07
CA LEU A 10 -33.44 15.37 -12.64
C LEU A 10 -32.29 14.65 -11.92
N SER A 11 -31.56 15.34 -11.02
CA SER A 11 -30.69 14.78 -9.96
C SER A 11 -29.43 14.00 -10.41
N VAL A 12 -28.24 14.15 -9.82
CA VAL A 12 -27.92 13.99 -8.39
C VAL A 12 -26.70 14.84 -8.02
N LEU A 13 -26.79 15.39 -6.81
CA LEU A 13 -25.81 16.15 -6.06
C LEU A 13 -24.67 15.21 -5.57
N VAL A 14 -23.41 15.48 -5.96
CA VAL A 14 -22.24 14.94 -5.24
C VAL A 14 -21.26 16.09 -5.02
N ILE A 15 -21.29 16.61 -3.80
CA ILE A 15 -20.26 17.44 -3.21
C ILE A 15 -19.08 16.49 -2.94
N CYS A 16 -18.02 16.60 -3.73
CA CYS A 16 -16.74 15.98 -3.39
C CYS A 16 -15.85 17.10 -2.82
N PRO A 17 -15.72 17.24 -1.48
CA PRO A 17 -14.72 18.12 -0.94
C PRO A 17 -13.36 17.55 -1.34
N LEU A 18 -12.62 18.32 -2.14
CA LEU A 18 -11.22 18.08 -2.47
C LEU A 18 -10.39 18.23 -1.19
N LEU A 19 -10.40 17.20 -0.34
CA LEU A 19 -9.32 16.95 0.58
C LEU A 19 -8.13 16.46 -0.26
N PHE A 20 -7.38 17.41 -0.79
CA PHE A 20 -5.98 17.17 -1.15
C PHE A 20 -5.21 16.93 0.16
N ALA A 21 -5.35 15.73 0.72
CA ALA A 21 -4.34 15.13 1.58
C ALA A 21 -3.36 14.39 0.67
N CYS A 22 -2.54 15.16 -0.04
CA CYS A 22 -1.30 14.67 -0.65
C CYS A 22 -0.21 15.57 -0.11
N LEU A 23 0.43 15.15 0.97
CA LEU A 23 1.83 15.46 1.24
C LEU A 23 2.28 14.49 2.35
N ASP A 24 2.33 13.20 2.00
CA ASP A 24 3.30 12.34 2.68
C ASP A 24 4.66 12.82 2.17
N GLN A 25 5.30 13.66 2.98
CA GLN A 25 6.68 14.08 2.74
C GLN A 25 7.50 12.81 2.81
N GLY A 26 8.18 12.46 1.72
CA GLY A 26 9.23 11.45 1.74
C GLY A 26 10.18 11.78 2.89
N GLY A 27 9.99 11.08 4.00
CA GLY A 27 10.91 11.05 5.11
C GLY A 27 12.16 10.41 4.56
N GLY A 28 13.22 11.21 4.43
CA GLY A 28 14.49 10.70 3.96
C GLY A 28 14.83 9.47 4.78
N ASP A 29 15.15 8.38 4.08
CA ASP A 29 15.58 7.12 4.67
C ASP A 29 16.65 7.41 5.72
N ASP A 30 16.29 7.42 7.00
CA ASP A 30 17.28 7.46 8.06
C ASP A 30 17.97 6.09 8.00
N PRO A 31 19.26 6.01 7.64
CA PRO A 31 19.94 4.74 7.47
C PRO A 31 20.00 3.91 8.77
N ASN A 32 19.65 4.52 9.91
CA ASN A 32 19.59 3.86 11.22
C ASN A 32 18.20 3.31 11.56
N THR A 33 17.23 3.42 10.64
CA THR A 33 15.86 2.98 10.85
C THR A 33 15.44 1.96 9.80
N TYR A 34 14.61 1.02 10.21
CA TYR A 34 13.96 0.07 9.33
C TYR A 34 12.70 0.71 8.75
N SER A 35 12.77 1.10 7.47
CA SER A 35 11.77 1.93 6.80
C SER A 35 10.90 1.16 5.81
N SER A 36 11.26 -0.07 5.41
CA SER A 36 10.44 -0.85 4.48
C SER A 36 10.39 -2.35 4.75
N CYS A 37 9.33 -2.97 4.25
CA CYS A 37 9.04 -4.41 4.32
C CYS A 37 8.72 -4.91 2.92
N ARG A 38 9.34 -6.02 2.50
CA ARG A 38 9.13 -6.60 1.16
C ARG A 38 9.02 -8.11 1.23
N ILE A 39 8.08 -8.70 0.49
CA ILE A 39 8.04 -10.15 0.26
C ILE A 39 9.21 -10.52 -0.66
N THR A 40 10.02 -11.48 -0.24
CA THR A 40 11.19 -11.96 -0.99
C THR A 40 10.97 -13.32 -1.65
N GLU A 41 9.99 -14.08 -1.18
CA GLU A 41 9.63 -15.37 -1.77
C GLU A 41 8.16 -15.67 -1.47
N SER A 42 7.40 -16.13 -2.47
CA SER A 42 6.05 -16.64 -2.27
C SER A 42 5.92 -18.10 -2.73
N LYS A 43 5.12 -18.88 -2.00
CA LYS A 43 4.71 -20.25 -2.37
C LYS A 43 3.28 -20.29 -2.88
N ALA A 44 2.84 -19.23 -3.56
CA ALA A 44 1.55 -19.20 -4.24
C ALA A 44 1.44 -20.32 -5.28
N LEU A 45 0.22 -20.82 -5.51
CA LEU A 45 -0.04 -21.93 -6.43
C LEU A 45 0.22 -21.56 -7.89
N LEU A 46 -0.07 -20.31 -8.25
CA LEU A 46 0.14 -19.80 -9.60
C LEU A 46 1.44 -19.00 -9.66
N PRO A 47 2.28 -19.18 -10.69
CA PRO A 47 3.53 -18.42 -10.83
C PRO A 47 3.30 -16.90 -10.93
N TRP A 48 2.19 -16.49 -11.53
CA TRP A 48 1.84 -15.07 -11.65
C TRP A 48 1.53 -14.44 -10.28
N ASP A 49 0.82 -15.17 -9.43
CA ASP A 49 0.54 -14.75 -8.06
C ASP A 49 1.84 -14.58 -7.26
N SER A 50 2.77 -15.53 -7.39
CA SER A 50 4.10 -15.44 -6.75
C SER A 50 4.86 -14.19 -7.20
N TYR A 51 4.84 -13.91 -8.49
CA TYR A 51 5.48 -12.72 -9.06
C TYR A 51 4.84 -11.42 -8.53
N GLU A 52 3.51 -11.36 -8.44
CA GLU A 52 2.83 -10.20 -7.86
C GLU A 52 3.11 -10.04 -6.36
N ASP A 53 3.19 -11.15 -5.62
CA ASP A 53 3.52 -11.16 -4.19
C ASP A 53 4.92 -10.62 -3.95
N GLU A 54 5.92 -11.07 -4.71
CA GLU A 54 7.33 -10.65 -4.58
C GLU A 54 7.59 -9.19 -5.03
N ASN A 55 6.59 -8.58 -5.67
CA ASN A 55 6.56 -7.15 -5.97
C ASN A 55 5.89 -6.30 -4.87
N GLN A 56 5.29 -6.91 -3.86
CA GLN A 56 4.74 -6.16 -2.73
C GLN A 56 5.84 -5.58 -1.87
N CYS A 57 5.70 -4.29 -1.58
CA CYS A 57 6.62 -3.52 -0.76
C CYS A 57 5.84 -2.44 -0.02
N TRP A 58 6.02 -2.36 1.30
CA TRP A 58 5.38 -1.38 2.16
C TRP A 58 6.42 -0.49 2.83
N ASN A 59 6.13 0.81 2.91
CA ASN A 59 6.91 1.76 3.68
C ASN A 59 6.28 1.92 5.07
N ALA A 60 7.13 1.97 6.09
CA ALA A 60 6.72 2.35 7.42
C ALA A 60 6.34 3.83 7.44
N ASN A 61 5.38 4.21 8.29
CA ASN A 61 4.98 5.61 8.42
C ASN A 61 6.11 6.43 9.08
N GLY A 62 6.28 7.67 8.65
CA GLY A 62 7.30 8.57 9.21
C GLY A 62 8.72 8.11 8.89
N ASN A 63 9.60 8.13 9.90
CA ASN A 63 11.01 7.76 9.73
C ASN A 63 11.27 6.26 9.93
N GLY A 64 10.25 5.41 9.97
CA GLY A 64 10.44 3.97 10.23
C GLY A 64 10.70 3.62 11.70
N TYR A 65 11.24 2.42 11.92
CA TYR A 65 11.46 1.83 13.24
C TYR A 65 12.94 1.82 13.60
N GLU A 66 13.33 2.31 14.78
CA GLU A 66 14.72 2.24 15.25
C GLU A 66 15.09 0.81 15.68
N GLU A 67 14.16 0.10 16.33
CA GLU A 67 14.36 -1.25 16.83
C GLU A 67 13.93 -2.30 15.79
N TYR A 68 14.79 -3.29 15.57
CA TYR A 68 14.51 -4.36 14.59
C TYR A 68 13.29 -5.20 14.98
N GLU A 69 13.08 -5.46 16.27
CA GLU A 69 11.95 -6.27 16.74
C GLU A 69 10.59 -5.61 16.44
N ASP A 70 10.50 -4.30 16.62
CA ASP A 70 9.29 -3.53 16.26
C ASP A 70 9.04 -3.57 14.74
N ALA A 71 10.10 -3.46 13.95
CA ALA A 71 10.03 -3.57 12.49
C ALA A 71 9.57 -4.98 12.04
N VAL A 72 10.02 -6.04 12.73
CA VAL A 72 9.58 -7.42 12.47
C VAL A 72 8.10 -7.58 12.73
N ILE A 73 7.61 -7.14 13.89
CA ILE A 73 6.19 -7.22 14.25
C ILE A 73 5.34 -6.46 13.23
N TRP A 74 5.78 -5.27 12.82
CA TRP A 74 5.10 -4.50 11.80
C TRP A 74 5.07 -5.21 10.44
N CYS A 75 6.22 -5.67 9.95
CA CYS A 75 6.34 -6.32 8.65
C CYS A 75 5.54 -7.63 8.60
N GLU A 76 5.56 -8.42 9.68
CA GLU A 76 4.74 -9.63 9.80
C GLU A 76 3.24 -9.33 9.69
N ARG A 77 2.79 -8.23 10.33
CA ARG A 77 1.40 -7.78 10.22
C ARG A 77 1.05 -7.39 8.78
N GLN A 78 1.88 -6.60 8.10
CA GLN A 78 1.64 -6.20 6.70
C GLN A 78 1.52 -7.41 5.77
N VAL A 79 2.47 -8.35 5.86
CA VAL A 79 2.45 -9.57 5.03
C VAL A 79 1.24 -10.45 5.36
N THR A 80 0.87 -10.53 6.63
CA THR A 80 -0.30 -11.31 7.06
C THR A 80 -1.61 -10.70 6.56
N GLU A 81 -1.78 -9.38 6.67
CA GLU A 81 -2.96 -8.65 6.16
C GLU A 81 -3.09 -8.84 4.65
N TYR A 82 -2.02 -8.56 3.89
CA TYR A 82 -1.98 -8.77 2.43
C TYR A 82 -2.40 -10.18 2.04
N ARG A 83 -1.82 -11.18 2.71
CA ARG A 83 -2.08 -12.59 2.41
C ARG A 83 -3.53 -12.98 2.72
N GLN A 84 -4.10 -12.49 3.82
CA GLN A 84 -5.48 -12.76 4.21
C GLN A 84 -6.49 -12.10 3.27
N GLU A 85 -6.18 -10.92 2.74
CA GLU A 85 -7.03 -10.23 1.78
C GLU A 85 -7.02 -10.89 0.40
N LYS A 86 -5.84 -11.35 -0.05
CA LYS A 86 -5.67 -11.90 -1.40
C LYS A 86 -6.08 -13.37 -1.52
N TYR A 87 -5.80 -14.20 -0.51
CA TYR A 87 -5.90 -15.65 -0.64
C TYR A 87 -6.89 -16.29 0.33
N THR A 88 -7.76 -17.15 -0.20
CA THR A 88 -8.57 -18.06 0.63
C THR A 88 -7.73 -19.20 1.22
N ILE A 89 -6.73 -19.70 0.49
CA ILE A 89 -5.76 -20.69 0.96
C ILE A 89 -4.43 -19.98 1.12
N LEU A 90 -3.99 -19.79 2.36
CA LEU A 90 -2.83 -18.96 2.68
C LEU A 90 -1.53 -19.65 2.24
N PRO A 91 -0.80 -19.11 1.24
CA PRO A 91 0.53 -19.63 0.92
C PRO A 91 1.55 -19.24 2.00
N SER A 92 2.68 -19.95 2.00
CA SER A 92 3.86 -19.54 2.75
C SER A 92 4.54 -18.37 2.02
N MET A 93 4.99 -17.38 2.78
CA MET A 93 5.71 -16.21 2.27
C MET A 93 6.92 -15.93 3.16
N THR A 94 8.02 -15.53 2.54
CA THR A 94 9.21 -15.00 3.21
C THR A 94 9.27 -13.50 2.96
N TYR A 95 9.67 -12.72 3.97
CA TYR A 95 9.80 -11.28 3.86
C TYR A 95 11.13 -10.80 4.43
N GLY A 96 11.53 -9.61 3.98
CA GLY A 96 12.71 -8.90 4.46
C GLY A 96 12.36 -7.48 4.89
N ILE A 97 13.14 -6.96 5.82
CA ILE A 97 13.04 -5.61 6.37
C ILE A 97 14.28 -4.85 5.95
N TYR A 98 14.10 -3.62 5.45
CA TYR A 98 15.18 -2.82 4.88
C TYR A 98 15.14 -1.40 5.43
N THR A 99 16.29 -0.74 5.40
CA THR A 99 16.45 0.67 5.82
C THR A 99 16.22 1.66 4.69
N THR A 100 15.98 1.17 3.48
CA THR A 100 15.68 1.97 2.28
C THR A 100 14.21 1.82 1.92
N SER A 101 13.56 2.92 1.59
CA SER A 101 12.16 2.94 1.17
C SER A 101 11.93 2.14 -0.12
N CYS A 102 10.72 1.60 -0.23
CA CYS A 102 10.17 1.04 -1.45
C CYS A 102 10.11 2.12 -2.56
N PRO A 103 10.34 1.75 -3.82
CA PRO A 103 10.17 2.66 -4.95
C PRO A 103 8.72 3.15 -5.06
N ALA A 104 8.53 4.44 -5.35
CA ALA A 104 7.22 4.99 -5.69
C ALA A 104 6.83 4.55 -7.11
N PHE A 105 5.64 3.97 -7.27
CA PHE A 105 5.06 3.55 -8.55
C PHE A 105 3.97 4.52 -9.01
#